data_AF-A0A318XHW5-F1
#
_entry.id   AF-A0A318XHW5-F1
#
_cell.length_a   1.000
_cell.length_b   1.000
_cell.length_c   1.000
_cell.angle_alpha   90.00
_cell.angle_beta   90.00
_cell.angle_gamma   90.00
#
_symmetry.space_group_name_H-M   'P 1'
#
loop_
_entity.id
_entity.type
_entity.pdbx_description
1 polymer ?
#
loop_
_entity_poly.entity_id
_entity_poly.type
_entity_poly.pdbx_seq_one_letter_code
_entity_poly.pdbx_strand_id
1 'polypeptide(L)'
;MVQDLMAPSKIKGKSQFQLLMDKLPSTHKAKWFAGAALNSAEQAMASVLSTVLSRLNAFLDSEMEQILCFDTAIDAETFCNEKSAIFLILPEEDNTKYFMVSLFLQQFYREMLTVADENGGKLPNRVMIYADEIGTIPKIESFEMMLSAGRSRRISVVPIIQSFAQLDKNYGATC
;
A
#
# COMPACT_ATOMS: atom_id res chain seq x y z
N MET A 1 1.61 -23.90 3.90
CA MET A 1 1.45 -22.46 3.60
C MET A 1 2.76 -21.67 3.39
N VAL A 2 3.94 -22.11 3.86
CA VAL A 2 5.26 -21.63 3.35
C VAL A 2 6.12 -22.79 2.89
N GLN A 3 6.09 -23.89 3.65
CA GLN A 3 6.74 -25.14 3.33
C GLN A 3 6.30 -25.73 1.98
N ASP A 4 5.07 -25.46 1.52
CA ASP A 4 4.57 -25.96 0.22
C ASP A 4 5.23 -25.27 -0.99
N LEU A 5 5.66 -24.01 -0.83
CA LEU A 5 6.38 -23.27 -1.87
C LEU A 5 7.85 -23.69 -1.97
N MET A 6 8.41 -24.12 -0.83
CA MET A 6 9.74 -24.72 -0.75
C MET A 6 9.74 -26.23 -1.00
N ALA A 7 8.57 -26.86 -1.01
CA ALA A 7 8.45 -28.28 -1.25
C ALA A 7 9.02 -28.62 -2.64
N PRO A 8 9.68 -29.78 -2.77
CA PRO A 8 10.14 -30.27 -4.06
C PRO A 8 8.93 -30.37 -5.00
N SER A 9 9.05 -29.74 -6.17
CA SER A 9 7.99 -29.79 -7.16
C SER A 9 7.96 -31.14 -7.88
N LYS A 10 6.92 -31.37 -8.69
CA LYS A 10 6.84 -32.54 -9.60
C LYS A 10 7.96 -32.55 -10.66
N ILE A 11 8.74 -31.47 -10.79
CA ILE A 11 9.85 -31.33 -11.73
C ILE A 11 11.16 -31.43 -10.93
N LYS A 12 12.02 -32.38 -11.33
CA LYS A 12 13.26 -32.74 -10.63
C LYS A 12 14.19 -31.51 -10.51
N GLY A 13 14.58 -31.17 -9.29
CA GLY A 13 15.53 -30.09 -9.00
C GLY A 13 14.95 -28.67 -8.99
N LYS A 14 13.62 -28.50 -9.09
CA LYS A 14 12.97 -27.20 -8.96
C LYS A 14 12.02 -27.16 -7.77
N SER A 15 12.08 -26.07 -6.98
CA SER A 15 11.07 -25.79 -5.94
C SER A 15 9.77 -25.28 -6.56
N GLN A 16 8.65 -25.38 -5.86
CA GLN A 16 7.38 -24.81 -6.34
C GLN A 16 7.47 -23.29 -6.59
N PHE A 17 8.24 -22.58 -5.76
CA PHE A 17 8.53 -21.16 -5.96
C PHE A 17 9.25 -20.87 -7.28
N GLN A 18 10.24 -21.68 -7.66
CA GLN A 18 10.92 -21.54 -8.95
C GLN A 18 9.96 -21.76 -10.13
N LEU A 19 9.04 -22.72 -10.03
CA LEU A 19 8.02 -22.93 -11.06
C LEU A 19 7.05 -21.77 -11.20
N LEU A 20 6.69 -21.11 -10.09
CA LEU A 20 5.85 -19.91 -10.11
C LEU A 20 6.60 -18.73 -10.76
N MET A 21 7.89 -18.55 -10.45
CA MET A 21 8.72 -17.51 -11.08
C MET A 21 9.00 -17.78 -12.57
N ASP A 22 9.01 -19.06 -12.97
CA ASP A 22 9.16 -19.45 -14.38
C ASP A 22 7.93 -19.10 -15.23
N LYS A 23 6.73 -19.01 -14.62
CA LYS A 23 5.52 -18.55 -15.30
C LYS A 23 5.50 -17.05 -15.58
N LEU A 24 6.35 -16.27 -14.91
CA LEU A 24 6.45 -14.84 -15.12
C LEU A 24 7.39 -14.51 -16.30
N PRO A 25 7.06 -13.51 -17.14
CA PRO A 25 7.94 -13.00 -18.18
C PRO A 25 9.32 -12.64 -17.62
N SER A 26 10.38 -12.80 -18.43
CA SER A 26 11.75 -12.45 -18.03
C SER A 26 11.92 -10.96 -17.67
N THR A 27 11.07 -10.09 -18.21
CA THR A 27 11.04 -8.65 -17.94
C THR A 27 10.26 -8.28 -16.67
N HIS A 28 9.57 -9.23 -16.04
CA HIS A 28 8.72 -8.95 -14.89
C HIS A 28 9.56 -8.65 -13.64
N LYS A 29 9.35 -7.48 -13.03
CA LYS A 29 10.14 -6.98 -11.88
C LYS A 29 10.22 -8.00 -10.73
N ALA A 30 9.14 -8.74 -10.47
CA ALA A 30 9.12 -9.76 -9.41
C ALA A 30 10.16 -10.88 -9.63
N LYS A 31 10.44 -11.26 -10.88
CA LYS A 31 11.45 -12.29 -11.21
C LYS A 31 12.87 -11.78 -10.95
N TRP A 32 13.12 -10.50 -11.22
CA TRP A 32 14.39 -9.85 -10.92
C TRP A 32 14.64 -9.72 -9.42
N PHE A 33 13.65 -9.22 -8.66
CA PHE A 33 13.76 -9.12 -7.20
C PHE A 33 13.86 -10.49 -6.51
N ALA A 34 13.15 -11.51 -7.03
CA ALA A 34 13.26 -12.88 -6.52
C ALA A 34 14.63 -13.52 -6.80
N GLY A 35 15.41 -13.01 -7.76
CA GLY A 35 16.74 -13.53 -8.10
C GLY A 35 17.72 -13.53 -6.94
N ALA A 36 17.65 -12.52 -6.06
CA ALA A 36 18.48 -12.47 -4.85
C ALA A 36 18.15 -13.62 -3.88
N ALA A 37 16.85 -13.92 -3.71
CA ALA A 37 16.41 -15.03 -2.88
C ALA A 37 16.72 -16.40 -3.53
N LEU A 38 16.58 -16.52 -4.86
CA LEU A 38 16.83 -17.75 -5.62
C LEU A 38 18.30 -18.18 -5.65
N ASN A 39 19.22 -17.22 -5.56
CA ASN A 39 20.67 -17.46 -5.56
C ASN A 39 21.26 -17.61 -4.14
N SER A 40 20.42 -17.53 -3.10
CA SER A 40 20.82 -17.64 -1.70
C SER A 40 20.87 -19.11 -1.24
N ALA A 41 21.66 -19.39 -0.19
CA ALA A 41 21.69 -20.72 0.45
C ALA A 41 20.30 -21.13 0.95
N GLU A 42 19.98 -22.42 0.91
CA GLU A 42 18.63 -22.96 1.13
C GLU A 42 17.98 -22.50 2.46
N GLN A 43 18.76 -22.46 3.54
CA GLN A 43 18.31 -21.99 4.86
C GLN A 43 18.08 -20.47 4.91
N ALA A 44 18.86 -19.68 4.17
CA ALA A 44 18.68 -18.24 4.05
C ALA A 44 17.44 -17.92 3.19
N MET A 45 17.24 -18.66 2.10
CA MET A 45 16.04 -18.56 1.27
C MET A 45 14.77 -18.86 2.09
N ALA A 46 14.78 -19.90 2.94
CA ALA A 46 13.66 -20.22 3.80
C ALA A 46 13.30 -19.07 4.77
N SER A 47 14.31 -18.43 5.35
CA SER A 47 14.13 -17.30 6.27
C SER A 47 13.56 -16.07 5.54
N VAL A 48 14.05 -15.78 4.33
CA VAL A 48 13.53 -14.70 3.48
C VAL A 48 12.08 -14.96 3.09
N LEU A 49 11.77 -16.17 2.61
CA LEU A 49 10.42 -16.55 2.19
C LEU A 49 9.44 -16.52 3.36
N SER A 50 9.83 -17.00 4.54
CA SER A 50 8.99 -16.93 5.74
C SER A 50 8.66 -15.49 6.13
N THR A 51 9.63 -14.59 6.01
CA THR A 51 9.44 -13.16 6.32
C THR A 51 8.49 -12.51 5.32
N VAL A 52 8.68 -12.77 4.02
CA VAL A 52 7.81 -12.25 2.95
C VAL A 52 6.39 -12.79 3.09
N LEU A 53 6.22 -14.09 3.35
CA LEU A 53 4.90 -14.71 3.51
C LEU A 53 4.18 -14.22 4.77
N SER A 54 4.90 -13.99 5.87
CA SER A 54 4.28 -13.38 7.05
C SER A 54 3.72 -11.98 6.76
N ARG A 55 4.35 -11.22 5.85
CA ARG A 55 3.85 -9.91 5.41
C ARG A 55 2.71 -10.05 4.40
N LEU A 56 2.80 -11.01 3.46
CA LEU A 56 1.75 -11.28 2.47
C LEU A 56 0.49 -11.89 3.08
N ASN A 57 0.60 -12.65 4.16
CA ASN A 57 -0.56 -13.22 4.87
C ASN A 57 -1.53 -12.13 5.34
N ALA A 58 -1.04 -10.93 5.66
CA ALA A 58 -1.90 -9.80 5.99
C ALA A 58 -2.78 -9.36 4.81
N PHE A 59 -2.39 -9.67 3.57
CA PHE A 59 -3.14 -9.37 2.34
C PHE A 59 -4.03 -10.53 1.86
N LEU A 60 -3.87 -11.74 2.42
CA LEU A 60 -4.60 -12.95 2.01
C LEU A 60 -5.91 -13.17 2.78
N ASP A 61 -6.36 -12.18 3.56
CA ASP A 61 -7.69 -12.24 4.16
C ASP A 61 -8.75 -12.18 3.04
N SER A 62 -9.78 -13.00 3.15
CA SER A 62 -10.84 -13.16 2.15
C SER A 62 -11.56 -11.85 1.80
N GLU A 63 -11.65 -10.91 2.76
CA GLU A 63 -12.20 -9.57 2.53
C GLU A 63 -11.24 -8.68 1.73
N MET A 64 -9.93 -8.87 1.90
CA MET A 64 -8.87 -8.11 1.24
C MET A 64 -8.66 -8.56 -0.20
N GLU A 65 -8.77 -9.87 -0.44
CA GLU A 65 -8.70 -10.46 -1.78
C GLU A 65 -9.77 -9.86 -2.69
N GLN A 66 -10.96 -9.53 -2.17
CA GLN A 66 -12.01 -8.87 -2.95
C GLN A 66 -11.62 -7.44 -3.38
N ILE A 67 -10.99 -6.66 -2.48
CA ILE A 67 -10.54 -5.29 -2.76
C ILE A 67 -9.36 -5.28 -3.76
N LEU A 68 -8.50 -6.30 -3.71
CA LEU A 68 -7.30 -6.40 -4.53
C LEU A 68 -7.50 -7.08 -5.88
N CYS A 69 -8.42 -8.06 -5.97
CA CYS A 69 -8.60 -8.90 -7.16
C CYS A 69 -9.79 -8.51 -8.04
N PHE A 70 -10.71 -7.67 -7.57
CA PHE A 70 -11.80 -7.13 -8.39
C PHE A 70 -11.46 -5.69 -8.82
N ASP A 71 -11.80 -5.36 -10.07
CA ASP A 71 -11.43 -4.09 -10.72
C ASP A 71 -11.51 -2.90 -9.77
N THR A 72 -10.40 -2.16 -9.67
CA THR A 72 -10.35 -0.89 -8.96
C THR A 72 -11.34 0.06 -9.61
N ALA A 73 -12.53 0.20 -9.03
CA ALA A 73 -13.55 1.16 -9.47
C ALA A 73 -13.08 2.63 -9.34
N ILE A 74 -11.88 2.86 -8.80
CA ILE A 74 -11.32 4.17 -8.50
C ILE A 74 -10.14 4.40 -9.45
N ASP A 75 -10.36 5.23 -10.46
CA ASP A 75 -9.31 5.79 -11.31
C ASP A 75 -8.91 7.19 -10.80
N ALA A 76 -7.63 7.37 -10.49
CA ALA A 76 -7.11 8.63 -9.98
C ALA A 76 -7.17 9.75 -11.02
N GLU A 77 -7.02 9.44 -12.31
CA GLU A 77 -7.07 10.43 -13.37
C GLU A 77 -8.50 10.97 -13.53
N THR A 78 -9.49 10.09 -13.64
CA THR A 78 -10.91 10.46 -13.66
C THR A 78 -11.30 11.23 -12.38
N PHE A 79 -10.86 10.77 -11.21
CA PHE A 79 -11.13 11.46 -9.94
C PHE A 79 -10.58 12.89 -9.91
N CYS A 80 -9.40 13.14 -10.48
CA CYS A 80 -8.78 14.47 -10.50
C CYS A 80 -9.39 15.41 -11.54
N ASN A 81 -9.99 14.87 -12.60
CA ASN A 81 -10.58 15.63 -13.71
C ASN A 81 -12.08 15.87 -13.56
N GLU A 82 -12.80 15.01 -12.84
CA GLU A 82 -14.24 15.10 -12.62
C GLU A 82 -14.60 15.43 -11.16
N LYS A 83 -15.85 15.85 -10.93
CA LYS A 83 -16.35 16.10 -9.57
C LYS A 83 -16.69 14.78 -8.89
N SER A 84 -15.74 14.27 -8.11
CA SER A 84 -15.83 12.96 -7.49
C SER A 84 -15.62 13.03 -5.97
N ALA A 85 -16.14 12.04 -5.24
CA ALA A 85 -15.94 11.90 -3.80
C ALA A 85 -15.66 10.43 -3.47
N ILE A 86 -14.66 10.18 -2.61
CA ILE A 86 -14.29 8.85 -2.12
C ILE A 86 -14.52 8.83 -0.62
N PHE A 87 -15.24 7.81 -0.14
CA PHE A 87 -15.49 7.57 1.28
C PHE A 87 -14.72 6.32 1.70
N LEU A 88 -13.78 6.47 2.62
CA LEU A 88 -13.04 5.37 3.22
C LEU A 88 -13.70 5.04 4.56
N ILE A 89 -14.36 3.88 4.64
CA ILE A 89 -15.01 3.40 5.85
C ILE A 89 -14.07 2.42 6.53
N LEU A 90 -13.68 2.73 7.76
CA LEU A 90 -12.75 1.96 8.57
C LEU A 90 -13.53 1.19 9.66
N PRO A 91 -13.25 -0.11 9.86
CA PRO A 91 -13.81 -0.84 11.00
C PRO A 91 -13.10 -0.43 12.29
N GLU A 92 -13.86 0.00 13.31
CA GLU A 92 -13.31 0.46 14.60
C GLU A 92 -12.64 -0.65 15.42
N GLU A 93 -13.07 -1.90 15.24
CA GLU A 93 -12.68 -3.03 16.10
C GLU A 93 -11.40 -3.73 15.63
N ASP A 94 -10.97 -3.55 14.37
CA ASP A 94 -9.89 -4.32 13.77
C ASP A 94 -8.73 -3.45 13.24
N ASN A 95 -7.73 -3.29 14.11
CA ASN A 95 -6.52 -2.55 13.81
C ASN A 95 -5.66 -3.17 12.68
N THR A 96 -5.91 -4.42 12.28
CA THR A 96 -5.11 -5.08 11.24
C THR A 96 -5.45 -4.58 9.84
N LYS A 97 -6.59 -3.92 9.62
CA LYS A 97 -7.02 -3.44 8.30
C LYS A 97 -6.49 -2.04 7.95
N TYR A 98 -5.95 -1.32 8.93
CA TYR A 98 -5.49 0.07 8.74
C TYR A 98 -4.28 0.22 7.82
N PHE A 99 -3.41 -0.80 7.72
CA PHE A 99 -2.27 -0.72 6.79
C PHE A 99 -2.74 -0.59 5.34
N MET A 100 -3.93 -1.12 4.99
CA MET A 100 -4.48 -0.98 3.65
C MET A 100 -4.92 0.42 3.34
N VAL A 101 -5.53 1.12 4.30
CA VAL A 101 -5.88 2.53 4.11
C VAL A 101 -4.61 3.37 3.95
N SER A 102 -3.56 3.07 4.72
CA SER A 102 -2.26 3.69 4.52
C SER A 102 -1.70 3.43 3.11
N LEU A 103 -1.77 2.18 2.62
CA LEU A 103 -1.32 1.82 1.27
C LEU A 103 -2.16 2.50 0.18
N PHE A 104 -3.49 2.48 0.31
CA PHE A 104 -4.41 3.13 -0.61
C PHE A 104 -4.10 4.62 -0.71
N LEU A 105 -4.05 5.32 0.43
CA LEU A 105 -3.75 6.76 0.46
C LEU A 105 -2.37 7.05 -0.15
N GLN A 106 -1.36 6.22 0.13
CA GLN A 106 -0.02 6.39 -0.42
C GLN A 106 0.01 6.23 -1.94
N GLN A 107 -0.60 5.16 -2.47
CA GLN A 107 -0.64 4.92 -3.92
C GLN A 107 -1.49 5.98 -4.61
N PHE A 108 -2.67 6.28 -4.07
CA PHE A 108 -3.58 7.26 -4.63
C PHE A 108 -2.97 8.67 -4.63
N TYR A 109 -2.29 9.07 -3.56
CA TYR A 109 -1.54 10.32 -3.51
C TYR A 109 -0.44 10.36 -4.57
N ARG A 110 0.30 9.27 -4.76
CA ARG A 110 1.36 9.19 -5.77
C ARG A 110 0.82 9.36 -7.19
N GLU A 111 -0.31 8.73 -7.51
CA GLU A 111 -0.97 8.92 -8.81
C GLU A 111 -1.48 10.36 -8.98
N MET A 112 -2.07 10.97 -7.94
CA MET A 112 -2.44 12.39 -7.97
C MET A 112 -1.24 13.31 -8.23
N LEU A 113 -0.06 12.99 -7.69
CA LEU A 113 1.17 13.74 -7.99
C LEU A 113 1.55 13.61 -9.47
N THR A 114 1.46 12.41 -10.05
CA THR A 114 1.70 12.17 -11.49
C THR A 114 0.75 13.02 -12.33
N VAL A 115 -0.56 12.97 -12.06
CA VAL A 115 -1.56 13.79 -12.76
C VAL A 115 -1.27 15.27 -12.61
N ALA A 116 -0.87 15.72 -11.42
CA ALA A 116 -0.51 17.12 -11.20
C ALA A 116 0.69 17.55 -12.05
N ASP A 117 1.74 16.72 -12.10
CA ASP A 117 2.96 17.00 -12.85
C ASP A 117 2.68 17.03 -14.37
N GLU A 118 1.80 16.16 -14.89
CA GLU A 118 1.32 16.18 -16.27
C GLU A 118 0.47 17.42 -16.60
N ASN A 119 -0.24 17.97 -15.61
CA ASN A 119 -1.07 19.17 -15.73
C ASN A 119 -0.33 20.48 -15.35
N GLY A 120 0.99 20.52 -15.54
CA GLY A 120 1.79 21.73 -15.28
C GLY A 120 2.07 21.99 -13.80
N GLY A 121 2.16 20.92 -13.02
CA GLY A 121 2.47 20.94 -11.59
C GLY A 121 1.27 21.16 -10.65
N LYS A 122 0.02 21.08 -11.15
CA LYS A 122 -1.19 21.28 -10.36
C LYS A 122 -2.34 20.39 -10.85
N LEU A 123 -3.05 19.75 -9.93
CA LEU A 123 -4.26 18.98 -10.26
C LEU A 123 -5.34 19.86 -10.88
N PRO A 124 -6.03 19.46 -11.96
CA PRO A 124 -7.12 20.22 -12.60
C PRO A 124 -8.20 20.68 -11.62
N ASN A 125 -8.73 19.76 -10.82
CA ASN A 125 -9.61 20.05 -9.70
C ASN A 125 -8.86 20.01 -8.36
N ARG A 126 -9.26 20.87 -7.42
CA ARG A 126 -8.72 20.84 -6.06
C ARG A 126 -9.24 19.61 -5.33
N VAL A 127 -8.34 18.83 -4.75
CA VAL A 127 -8.68 17.68 -3.91
C VAL A 127 -8.61 18.10 -2.44
N MET A 128 -9.69 17.81 -1.71
CA MET A 128 -9.80 18.04 -0.27
C MET A 128 -9.91 16.69 0.43
N ILE A 129 -8.98 16.40 1.34
CA ILE A 129 -8.96 15.18 2.15
C ILE A 129 -9.40 15.56 3.55
N TYR A 130 -10.57 15.08 3.97
CA TYR A 130 -11.05 15.22 5.35
C TYR A 130 -10.61 13.98 6.12
N ALA A 131 -9.69 14.15 7.06
CA ALA A 131 -9.19 13.07 7.89
C ALA A 131 -9.87 13.16 9.26
N ASP A 132 -11.06 12.56 9.36
CA ASP A 132 -11.78 12.46 10.62
C ASP A 132 -11.07 11.52 11.59
N GLU A 133 -11.10 11.87 12.87
CA GLU A 133 -10.47 11.13 13.96
C GLU A 133 -9.03 10.66 13.73
N ILE A 134 -8.18 11.44 13.02
CA ILE A 134 -6.81 10.98 12.75
C ILE A 134 -5.96 10.75 14.02
N GLY A 135 -6.38 11.30 15.17
CA GLY A 135 -5.78 11.04 16.47
C GLY A 135 -6.10 9.65 17.07
N THR A 136 -7.07 8.91 16.55
CA THR A 136 -7.38 7.53 16.98
C THR A 136 -6.77 6.49 16.04
N ILE A 137 -6.47 6.89 14.81
CA ILE A 137 -5.93 6.05 13.73
C ILE A 137 -4.40 5.89 13.89
N PRO A 138 -3.83 4.69 13.64
CA PRO A 138 -2.38 4.49 13.60
C PRO A 138 -1.69 5.45 12.63
N LYS A 139 -0.43 5.82 12.90
CA LYS A 139 0.34 6.74 12.05
C LYS A 139 0.33 6.30 10.59
N ILE A 140 -0.23 7.15 9.73
CA ILE A 140 -0.16 7.00 8.28
C ILE A 140 1.15 7.68 7.82
N GLU A 141 2.17 6.89 7.43
CA GLU A 141 3.50 7.41 7.04
C GLU A 141 3.42 8.50 5.96
N SER A 142 2.51 8.36 5.00
CA SER A 142 2.37 9.31 3.88
C SER A 142 1.68 10.62 4.28
N PHE A 143 1.06 10.70 5.46
CA PHE A 143 0.23 11.84 5.84
C PHE A 143 1.02 13.14 6.02
N GLU A 144 2.21 13.07 6.63
CA GLU A 144 3.11 14.22 6.79
C GLU A 144 3.56 14.78 5.43
N MET A 145 3.81 13.89 4.46
CA MET A 145 4.17 14.28 3.10
C MET A 145 2.99 14.93 2.37
N MET A 146 1.77 14.43 2.54
CA MET A 146 0.57 15.06 1.98
C MET A 146 0.33 16.46 2.56
N LEU A 147 0.50 16.62 3.88
CA LEU A 147 0.35 17.90 4.57
C LEU A 147 1.36 18.95 4.09
N SER A 148 2.62 18.54 3.92
CA SER A 148 3.72 19.46 3.55
C SER A 148 3.79 19.76 2.05
N ALA A 149 3.65 18.75 1.19
CA ALA A 149 3.92 18.86 -0.25
C ALA A 149 2.66 18.94 -1.12
N GLY A 150 1.47 18.65 -0.58
CA GLY A 150 0.22 18.64 -1.35
C GLY A 150 -0.28 20.01 -1.79
N ARG A 151 -0.03 21.06 -0.98
CA ARG A 151 -0.64 22.39 -1.17
C ARG A 151 -0.29 23.04 -2.52
N SER A 152 0.97 22.95 -2.95
CA SER A 152 1.41 23.52 -4.23
C SER A 152 0.72 22.87 -5.43
N ARG A 153 0.25 21.63 -5.28
CA ARG A 153 -0.40 20.81 -6.31
C ARG A 153 -1.93 20.83 -6.25
N ARG A 154 -2.52 21.72 -5.43
CA ARG A 154 -3.97 21.80 -5.14
C ARG A 154 -4.54 20.57 -4.41
N ILE A 155 -3.71 19.89 -3.62
CA ILE A 155 -4.15 18.87 -2.66
C ILE A 155 -4.13 19.51 -1.26
N SER A 156 -5.19 19.36 -0.49
CA SER A 156 -5.27 19.93 0.86
C SER A 156 -5.87 18.92 1.81
N VAL A 157 -5.27 18.80 2.98
CA VAL A 157 -5.69 17.87 4.02
C VAL A 157 -6.22 18.68 5.20
N VAL A 158 -7.41 18.30 5.67
CA VAL A 158 -8.07 18.89 6.83
C VAL A 158 -8.15 17.80 7.89
N PRO A 159 -7.18 17.73 8.81
CA PRO A 159 -7.25 16.82 9.95
C PRO A 159 -8.29 17.32 10.95
N ILE A 160 -9.18 16.43 11.38
CA ILE A 160 -10.15 16.67 12.44
C ILE A 160 -9.73 15.82 13.63
N ILE A 161 -9.49 16.49 14.75
CA ILE A 161 -8.96 15.86 15.97
C ILE A 161 -9.87 16.21 17.15
N GLN A 162 -10.04 15.25 18.06
CA GLN A 162 -10.79 15.49 19.29
C GLN A 162 -9.91 16.18 20.35
N SER A 163 -8.60 15.91 20.36
CA SER A 163 -7.64 16.58 21.25
C SER A 163 -6.21 16.58 20.70
N PHE A 164 -5.41 17.59 21.07
CA PHE A 164 -3.99 17.65 20.72
C PHE A 164 -3.15 16.54 21.38
N ALA A 165 -3.57 16.05 22.55
CA ALA A 165 -2.88 14.97 23.27
C ALA A 165 -2.85 13.64 22.49
N GLN A 166 -3.84 13.39 21.62
CA GLN A 166 -3.87 12.24 20.73
C GLN A 166 -2.82 12.35 19.60
N LEU A 167 -2.58 13.58 19.12
CA LEU A 167 -1.57 13.86 18.10
C LEU A 167 -0.17 13.61 18.65
N ASP A 168 0.12 14.08 19.87
CA ASP A 168 1.41 13.83 20.54
C ASP A 168 1.64 12.33 20.77
N LYS A 169 0.59 11.56 21.04
CA LYS A 169 0.65 10.11 21.24
C LYS A 169 0.94 9.35 19.94
N ASN A 170 0.34 9.75 18.81
CA ASN A 170 0.45 9.02 17.54
C ASN A 170 1.59 9.51 16.64
N TYR A 171 1.91 10.80 16.66
CA TYR A 171 2.91 11.43 15.79
C TYR A 171 4.18 11.87 16.53
N GLY A 172 4.18 11.78 17.87
CA GLY A 172 5.30 12.16 18.73
C GLY A 172 5.21 13.62 19.19
N ALA A 173 5.70 13.90 20.40
CA ALA A 173 5.78 15.25 20.93
C ALA A 173 6.67 16.11 20.03
N THR A 174 6.10 17.14 19.42
CA THR A 174 6.88 18.25 18.85
C THR A 174 7.59 18.96 20.00
N CYS A 175 8.92 18.80 20.07
CA CYS A 175 9.78 19.62 20.91
C CYS A 175 9.68 21.12 20.55
#